data_AF-A0A4S2ANY8-F1
#
_entry.id   AF-A0A4S2ANY8-F1
#
_cell.length_a   1.000
_cell.length_b   1.000
_cell.length_c   1.000
_cell.angle_alpha   90.00
_cell.angle_beta   90.00
_cell.angle_gamma   90.00
#
_symmetry.space_group_name_H-M   'P 1'
#
loop_
_entity.id
_entity.type
_entity.pdbx_description
1 polymer ?
#
loop_
_entity_poly.entity_id
_entity_poly.type
_entity_poly.pdbx_seq_one_letter_code
_entity_poly.pdbx_strand_id
1 'polypeptide(L)'
;MDYRQKANRGEYIPAFFEMYLKIDGEIDLNKLSERDFSLFFHEYIHFLQDITTTYGLTTCYAYGEYVQSVVNDIYAKGKQAFEVPYIYDDNKDNIRLNEQVQDVTLGDWDTNIKTLDNVRVSVENFELKFGKEQNLPSIPAVCIQANEDDIISFGASAIKESIAYIMERHCCREYEESDDFPYSSAEKVASAIFPEFGQRILNVLALADCSLMFSNPGHVFVDMLYQFRDKKYNPEKAQDIYSQLGNAKVNTDIKLFDFFEGIANEARKKLKSYYRVPEHPELHEAYQGWVDTVIDKALYLRKHNPSYLLDIIADSPASTSGLFTQIVNDLGTPMMKNKQKDYYTVKPQGIAGWNVEVLKSVHQIYKILHDGNFQCSLYPWCVRSFNEHPEEGLNPTEDKCLHTPWVRASEAELCPLGLLWKNWNLASYYPQKKQ
;
A
#
# COMPACT_ATOMS: atom_id res chain seq x y z
N MET A 1 11.42 -4.01 3.94
CA MET A 1 10.08 -4.23 4.46
C MET A 1 9.28 -4.59 3.23
N ASP A 2 9.11 -5.87 2.89
CA ASP A 2 8.26 -6.29 1.77
C ASP A 2 6.95 -6.75 2.41
N TYR A 3 6.06 -5.78 2.65
CA TYR A 3 4.75 -6.05 3.25
C TYR A 3 3.88 -6.76 2.22
N ARG A 4 3.51 -7.99 2.55
CA ARG A 4 2.66 -8.84 1.72
C ARG A 4 1.37 -9.12 2.46
N GLN A 5 0.25 -8.58 2.00
CA GLN A 5 -1.06 -9.04 2.48
C GLN A 5 -1.29 -10.42 1.90
N LYS A 6 -0.94 -11.47 2.65
CA LYS A 6 -1.23 -12.85 2.23
C LYS A 6 -2.69 -13.14 2.53
N ALA A 7 -3.58 -12.83 1.60
CA ALA A 7 -4.86 -13.51 1.56
C ALA A 7 -4.69 -14.90 0.92
N ASN A 8 -5.56 -15.83 1.31
CA ASN A 8 -5.62 -17.16 0.69
C ASN A 8 -5.82 -17.10 -0.85
N ARG A 9 -6.16 -15.92 -1.44
CA ARG A 9 -6.39 -15.73 -2.89
C ARG A 9 -5.79 -14.49 -3.54
N GLY A 10 -5.51 -13.43 -2.81
CA GLY A 10 -5.01 -12.17 -3.36
C GLY A 10 -3.82 -11.65 -2.58
N GLU A 11 -3.11 -10.68 -3.15
CA GLU A 11 -2.04 -9.96 -2.48
C GLU A 11 -1.89 -8.58 -3.11
N TYR A 12 -2.11 -7.52 -2.34
CA TYR A 12 -1.75 -6.15 -2.69
C TYR A 12 -0.40 -5.77 -2.09
N ILE A 13 0.41 -5.07 -2.89
CA ILE A 13 1.72 -4.56 -2.52
C ILE A 13 1.62 -3.02 -2.44
N PRO A 14 1.56 -2.44 -1.22
CA PRO A 14 1.51 -1.00 -1.00
C PRO A 14 2.71 -0.26 -1.57
N ALA A 15 2.56 1.05 -1.81
CA ALA A 15 3.57 1.95 -2.38
C ALA A 15 4.03 1.64 -3.83
N PHE A 16 3.85 0.40 -4.30
CA PHE A 16 4.21 -0.02 -5.66
C PHE A 16 2.99 -0.29 -6.55
N PHE A 17 1.79 -0.27 -5.97
CA PHE A 17 0.51 -0.45 -6.66
C PHE A 17 0.52 -1.70 -7.56
N GLU A 18 0.86 -2.83 -6.97
CA GLU A 18 0.77 -4.14 -7.60
C GLU A 18 -0.26 -4.97 -6.83
N MET A 19 -1.16 -5.64 -7.55
CA MET A 19 -2.03 -6.66 -6.97
C MET A 19 -1.86 -7.98 -7.71
N TYR A 20 -1.78 -9.06 -6.95
CA TYR A 20 -1.81 -10.42 -7.47
C TYR A 20 -3.20 -11.00 -7.22
N LEU A 21 -3.89 -11.37 -8.30
CA LEU A 21 -5.18 -12.00 -8.26
C LEU A 21 -4.99 -13.46 -8.67
N LYS A 22 -5.36 -14.42 -7.80
CA LYS A 22 -5.32 -15.85 -8.13
C LYS A 22 -6.49 -16.25 -9.05
N ILE A 23 -6.60 -15.55 -10.18
CA ILE A 23 -7.56 -15.77 -11.27
C ILE A 23 -6.82 -16.51 -12.40
N ASP A 24 -7.54 -17.37 -13.11
CA ASP A 24 -7.04 -18.06 -14.30
C ASP A 24 -7.40 -17.28 -15.57
N GLY A 25 -6.43 -17.09 -16.47
CA GLY A 25 -6.65 -16.43 -17.75
C GLY A 25 -6.65 -14.90 -17.67
N GLU A 26 -7.26 -14.25 -18.66
CA GLU A 26 -7.29 -12.80 -18.81
C GLU A 26 -8.14 -12.12 -17.72
N ILE A 27 -7.61 -11.03 -17.15
CA ILE A 27 -8.34 -10.19 -16.20
C ILE A 27 -9.08 -9.11 -17.00
N ASP A 28 -10.32 -9.41 -17.37
CA ASP A 28 -11.30 -8.45 -17.91
C ASP A 28 -12.38 -8.21 -16.85
N LEU A 29 -12.38 -7.01 -16.26
CA LEU A 29 -13.30 -6.64 -15.18
C LEU A 29 -14.78 -6.80 -15.56
N ASN A 30 -15.13 -6.77 -16.85
CA ASN A 30 -16.50 -6.95 -17.32
C ASN A 30 -16.91 -8.42 -17.46
N LYS A 31 -15.96 -9.35 -17.35
CA LYS A 31 -16.17 -10.79 -17.54
C LYS A 31 -15.79 -11.63 -16.32
N LEU A 32 -15.35 -11.01 -15.23
CA LEU A 32 -15.03 -11.72 -14.00
C LEU A 32 -16.26 -12.47 -13.46
N SER A 33 -16.03 -13.65 -12.92
CA SER A 33 -17.04 -14.32 -12.10
C SER A 33 -17.32 -13.47 -10.84
N GLU A 34 -18.47 -13.64 -10.21
CA GLU A 34 -18.81 -12.89 -8.98
C GLU A 34 -17.73 -13.09 -7.89
N ARG A 35 -17.20 -14.31 -7.75
CA ARG A 35 -16.10 -14.64 -6.83
C ARG A 35 -14.78 -13.97 -7.21
N ASP A 36 -14.41 -13.96 -8.48
CA ASP A 36 -13.16 -13.32 -8.93
C ASP A 36 -13.26 -11.79 -8.84
N PHE A 37 -14.45 -11.24 -9.08
CA PHE A 37 -14.74 -9.83 -8.86
C PHE A 37 -14.63 -9.47 -7.38
N SER A 38 -15.13 -10.31 -6.46
CA SER A 38 -14.98 -10.11 -5.01
C SER A 38 -13.52 -9.99 -4.60
N LEU A 39 -12.67 -10.88 -5.13
CA LEU A 39 -11.24 -10.83 -4.91
C LEU A 39 -10.61 -9.54 -5.46
N PHE A 40 -10.93 -9.16 -6.70
CA PHE A 40 -10.47 -7.90 -7.28
C PHE A 40 -10.92 -6.71 -6.42
N PHE A 41 -12.18 -6.70 -5.99
CA PHE A 41 -12.77 -5.63 -5.21
C PHE A 41 -12.04 -5.46 -3.87
N HIS A 42 -11.78 -6.55 -3.14
CA HIS A 42 -11.00 -6.53 -1.90
C HIS A 42 -9.63 -5.88 -2.10
N GLU A 43 -8.84 -6.34 -3.07
CA GLU A 43 -7.51 -5.78 -3.35
C GLU A 43 -7.57 -4.34 -3.87
N TYR A 44 -8.65 -3.97 -4.59
CA TYR A 44 -8.87 -2.60 -5.03
C TYR A 44 -9.21 -1.67 -3.86
N ILE A 45 -9.90 -2.14 -2.82
CA ILE A 45 -10.09 -1.37 -1.59
C ILE A 45 -8.74 -1.08 -0.91
N HIS A 46 -7.79 -2.01 -0.91
CA HIS A 46 -6.44 -1.73 -0.43
C HIS A 46 -5.72 -0.65 -1.23
N PHE A 47 -5.88 -0.64 -2.55
CA PHE A 47 -5.37 0.46 -3.38
C PHE A 47 -5.99 1.80 -3.02
N LEU A 48 -7.31 1.87 -2.85
CA LEU A 48 -7.98 3.10 -2.43
C LEU A 48 -7.47 3.56 -1.06
N GLN A 49 -7.31 2.64 -0.10
CA GLN A 49 -6.73 2.95 1.20
C GLN A 49 -5.31 3.53 1.08
N ASP A 50 -4.49 3.05 0.13
CA ASP A 50 -3.11 3.50 -0.02
C ASP A 50 -2.98 4.93 -0.56
N ILE A 51 -3.87 5.34 -1.47
CA ILE A 51 -3.80 6.66 -2.12
C ILE A 51 -4.76 7.70 -1.52
N THR A 52 -5.80 7.28 -0.79
CA THR A 52 -6.80 8.19 -0.22
C THR A 52 -6.65 8.42 1.28
N THR A 53 -5.62 7.85 1.92
CA THR A 53 -5.40 8.00 3.37
C THR A 53 -4.01 8.54 3.68
N THR A 54 -3.89 9.27 4.78
CA THR A 54 -2.61 9.78 5.27
C THR A 54 -1.63 8.64 5.54
N TYR A 55 -2.09 7.53 6.15
CA TYR A 55 -1.23 6.40 6.46
C TYR A 55 -0.67 5.72 5.20
N GLY A 56 -1.54 5.50 4.20
CA GLY A 56 -1.15 4.96 2.90
C GLY A 56 -0.12 5.83 2.19
N LEU A 57 -0.39 7.14 2.06
CA LEU A 57 0.53 8.06 1.39
C LEU A 57 1.85 8.27 2.16
N THR A 58 1.82 8.19 3.49
CA THR A 58 3.04 8.20 4.32
C THR A 58 3.90 6.96 4.02
N THR A 59 3.25 5.80 3.82
CA THR A 59 3.94 4.59 3.39
C THR A 59 4.58 4.79 2.01
N CYS A 60 3.83 5.28 1.01
CA CYS A 60 4.36 5.61 -0.31
C CYS A 60 5.59 6.54 -0.24
N TYR A 61 5.51 7.59 0.58
CA TYR A 61 6.61 8.52 0.82
C TYR A 61 7.83 7.81 1.43
N ALA A 62 7.66 6.99 2.47
CA ALA A 62 8.75 6.31 3.16
C ALA A 62 9.54 5.35 2.26
N TYR A 63 8.86 4.57 1.40
CA TYR A 63 9.54 3.73 0.41
C TYR A 63 10.34 4.56 -0.60
N GLY A 64 9.80 5.69 -1.03
CA GLY A 64 10.49 6.63 -1.92
C GLY A 64 11.72 7.25 -1.28
N GLU A 65 11.64 7.65 -0.01
CA GLU A 65 12.78 8.14 0.76
C GLU A 65 13.88 7.09 0.88
N TYR A 66 13.52 5.84 1.20
CA TYR A 66 14.49 4.75 1.28
C TYR A 66 15.23 4.57 -0.05
N VAL A 67 14.50 4.42 -1.16
CA VAL A 67 15.11 4.20 -2.47
C VAL A 67 16.02 5.37 -2.84
N GLN A 68 15.56 6.61 -2.66
CA GLN A 68 16.35 7.79 -2.98
C GLN A 68 17.60 7.91 -2.11
N SER A 69 17.49 7.67 -0.81
CA SER A 69 18.60 7.72 0.14
C SER A 69 19.67 6.69 -0.23
N VAL A 70 19.29 5.43 -0.47
CA VAL A 70 20.23 4.36 -0.85
C VAL A 70 20.95 4.68 -2.16
N VAL A 71 20.20 5.12 -3.18
CA VAL A 71 20.77 5.47 -4.48
C VAL A 71 21.78 6.63 -4.37
N ASN A 72 21.45 7.68 -3.62
CA ASN A 72 22.37 8.79 -3.37
C ASN A 72 23.64 8.35 -2.65
N ASP A 73 23.53 7.41 -1.71
CA ASP A 73 24.67 6.89 -0.96
C ASP A 73 25.60 6.02 -1.79
N ILE A 74 25.04 5.23 -2.71
CA ILE A 74 25.83 4.48 -3.69
C ILE A 74 26.72 5.44 -4.48
N TYR A 75 26.16 6.56 -4.96
CA TYR A 75 26.94 7.58 -5.66
C TYR A 75 28.00 8.22 -4.77
N ALA A 76 27.62 8.64 -3.56
CA ALA A 76 28.49 9.36 -2.64
C ALA A 76 29.70 8.50 -2.22
N LYS A 77 29.51 7.19 -2.07
CA LYS A 77 30.60 6.24 -1.76
C LYS A 77 31.50 5.99 -2.96
N GLY A 78 30.99 6.11 -4.19
CA GLY A 78 31.76 6.01 -5.44
C GLY A 78 32.40 4.64 -5.70
N LYS A 79 32.08 3.61 -4.91
CA LYS A 79 32.55 2.24 -5.09
C LYS A 79 31.63 1.52 -6.06
N GLN A 80 32.19 0.90 -7.10
CA GLN A 80 31.39 0.15 -8.08
C GLN A 80 30.63 -1.02 -7.44
N ALA A 81 31.28 -1.75 -6.53
CA ALA A 81 30.63 -2.79 -5.74
C ALA A 81 30.00 -2.21 -4.47
N PHE A 82 28.76 -2.61 -4.16
CA PHE A 82 28.10 -2.30 -2.89
C PHE A 82 27.38 -3.51 -2.32
N GLU A 83 27.19 -3.54 -1.00
CA GLU A 83 26.56 -4.66 -0.31
C GLU A 83 25.05 -4.51 -0.21
N VAL A 84 24.34 -5.63 -0.36
CA VAL A 84 22.90 -5.77 -0.10
C VAL A 84 22.62 -6.96 0.82
N PRO A 85 21.55 -6.94 1.65
CA PRO A 85 20.58 -5.86 1.80
C PRO A 85 21.21 -4.56 2.32
N TYR A 86 20.82 -3.43 1.73
CA TYR A 86 21.36 -2.10 2.02
C TYR A 86 20.62 -1.52 3.23
N ILE A 87 21.08 -1.88 4.42
CA ILE A 87 20.48 -1.47 5.68
C ILE A 87 21.38 -0.45 6.38
N TYR A 88 20.79 0.68 6.79
CA TYR A 88 21.47 1.70 7.58
C TYR A 88 21.66 1.25 9.04
N ASP A 89 22.87 1.44 9.57
CA ASP A 89 23.16 1.21 10.99
C ASP A 89 22.80 2.43 11.85
N ASP A 90 22.72 3.61 11.24
CA ASP A 90 22.37 4.90 11.83
C ASP A 90 20.99 5.40 11.33
N ASN A 91 20.52 6.55 11.85
CA ASN A 91 19.25 7.15 11.42
C ASN A 91 19.43 8.13 10.25
N LYS A 92 20.27 7.77 9.26
CA LYS A 92 20.47 8.61 8.08
C LYS A 92 19.15 8.86 7.36
N ASP A 93 18.93 10.11 6.98
CA ASP A 93 17.71 10.59 6.29
C ASP A 93 16.39 10.17 6.98
N ASN A 94 16.44 9.90 8.29
CA ASN A 94 15.35 9.37 9.11
C ASN A 94 14.82 7.97 8.69
N ILE A 95 15.56 7.23 7.86
CA ILE A 95 15.11 5.94 7.32
C ILE A 95 14.83 4.94 8.45
N ARG A 96 15.76 4.75 9.38
CA ARG A 96 15.60 3.76 10.46
C ARG A 96 14.50 4.13 11.45
N LEU A 97 14.33 5.42 11.75
CA LEU A 97 13.22 5.87 12.58
C LEU A 97 11.87 5.63 11.88
N ASN A 98 11.78 5.96 10.59
CA ASN A 98 10.55 5.72 9.80
C ASN A 98 10.20 4.24 9.76
N GLU A 99 11.19 3.36 9.54
CA GLU A 99 10.98 1.91 9.59
C GLU A 99 10.46 1.45 10.96
N GLN A 100 11.05 1.92 12.06
CA GLN A 100 10.57 1.57 13.41
C GLN A 100 9.14 2.06 13.68
N VAL A 101 8.83 3.29 13.28
CA VAL A 101 7.47 3.85 13.42
C VAL A 101 6.48 3.05 12.59
N GLN A 102 6.85 2.70 11.35
CA GLN A 102 6.01 1.92 10.47
C GLN A 102 5.76 0.51 11.00
N ASP A 103 6.80 -0.20 11.45
CA ASP A 103 6.69 -1.56 12.01
C ASP A 103 5.70 -1.59 13.19
N VAL A 104 5.80 -0.63 14.11
CA VAL A 104 4.92 -0.55 15.29
C VAL A 104 3.48 -0.17 14.90
N THR A 105 3.31 0.82 14.04
CA THR A 105 1.97 1.32 13.66
C THR A 105 1.23 0.40 12.69
N LEU A 106 1.96 -0.43 11.95
CA LEU A 106 1.41 -1.45 11.07
C LEU A 106 0.75 -2.58 11.86
N GLY A 107 1.37 -2.96 12.99
CA GLY A 107 0.97 -4.10 13.79
C GLY A 107 1.35 -5.44 13.14
N ASP A 108 0.85 -6.53 13.72
CA ASP A 108 1.08 -7.86 13.16
C ASP A 108 0.30 -8.04 11.87
N TRP A 109 0.90 -8.75 10.91
CA TRP A 109 0.35 -8.86 9.55
C TRP A 109 0.49 -10.24 8.88
N ASP A 110 1.41 -11.10 9.33
CA ASP A 110 1.60 -12.47 8.79
C ASP A 110 1.04 -13.54 9.73
N THR A 111 0.11 -13.15 10.61
CA THR A 111 -0.58 -14.03 11.55
C THR A 111 -2.02 -14.21 11.08
N ASN A 112 -2.51 -15.44 11.05
CA ASN A 112 -3.93 -15.73 10.83
C ASN A 112 -4.47 -16.45 12.05
N ILE A 113 -5.46 -15.85 12.73
CA ILE A 113 -6.10 -16.43 13.91
C ILE A 113 -7.57 -16.64 13.57
N LYS A 114 -7.97 -17.91 13.49
CA LYS A 114 -9.30 -18.30 13.04
C LYS A 114 -10.42 -17.62 13.81
N THR A 115 -10.32 -17.59 15.14
CA THR A 115 -11.30 -16.92 16.01
C THR A 115 -10.60 -15.97 16.97
N LEU A 116 -11.23 -14.84 17.27
CA LEU A 116 -10.80 -13.92 18.33
C LEU A 116 -11.89 -13.86 19.41
N ASP A 117 -11.78 -14.74 20.40
CA ASP A 117 -12.71 -14.81 21.53
C ASP A 117 -12.13 -14.16 22.79
N ASN A 118 -12.99 -13.66 23.67
CA ASN A 118 -12.62 -13.02 24.95
C ASN A 118 -11.56 -11.90 24.83
N VAL A 119 -11.66 -11.12 23.75
CA VAL A 119 -10.74 -10.04 23.40
C VAL A 119 -10.56 -9.04 24.55
N ARG A 120 -9.31 -8.79 24.92
CA ARG A 120 -8.88 -7.72 25.82
C ARG A 120 -7.92 -6.81 25.07
N VAL A 121 -8.11 -5.51 25.23
CA VAL A 121 -7.32 -4.49 24.54
C VAL A 121 -6.48 -3.74 25.57
N SER A 122 -5.21 -3.55 25.25
CA SER A 122 -4.27 -2.76 26.05
C SER A 122 -3.44 -1.85 25.14
N VAL A 123 -2.92 -0.77 25.70
CA VAL A 123 -2.05 0.17 24.98
C VAL A 123 -0.73 0.25 25.74
N GLU A 124 0.35 -0.03 25.04
CA GLU A 124 1.71 0.02 25.56
C GLU A 124 2.52 1.10 24.84
N ASN A 125 3.53 1.66 25.48
CA ASN A 125 4.44 2.60 24.81
C ASN A 125 5.67 1.86 24.31
N PHE A 126 5.88 1.89 23.00
CA PHE A 126 7.05 1.31 22.36
C PHE A 126 8.16 2.36 22.25
N GLU A 127 9.33 2.09 22.85
CA GLU A 127 10.48 2.99 22.77
C GLU A 127 11.13 2.96 21.39
N LEU A 128 11.35 4.15 20.81
CA LEU A 128 11.97 4.30 19.51
C LEU A 128 13.47 4.56 19.67
N LYS A 129 14.30 3.63 19.16
CA LYS A 129 15.76 3.67 19.29
C LYS A 129 16.36 5.01 18.84
N PHE A 130 15.87 5.55 17.73
CA PHE A 130 16.31 6.83 17.15
C PHE A 130 15.37 8.00 17.46
N GLY A 131 14.33 7.76 18.26
CA GLY A 131 13.25 8.69 18.47
C GLY A 131 13.60 9.87 19.38
N LYS A 132 14.47 9.67 20.38
CA LYS A 132 14.88 10.74 21.31
C LYS A 132 15.51 11.94 20.61
N GLU A 133 16.34 11.69 19.59
CA GLU A 133 17.01 12.74 18.80
C GLU A 133 16.03 13.54 17.94
N GLN A 134 14.86 12.99 17.66
CA GLN A 134 13.80 13.58 16.84
C GLN A 134 12.59 14.05 17.65
N ASN A 135 12.71 14.18 18.98
CA ASN A 135 11.62 14.52 19.90
C ASN A 135 10.41 13.57 19.85
N LEU A 136 10.64 12.30 19.50
CA LEU A 136 9.63 11.23 19.47
C LEU A 136 10.16 9.97 20.19
N PRO A 137 10.37 10.01 21.52
CA PRO A 137 11.05 8.94 22.24
C PRO A 137 10.30 7.59 22.25
N SER A 138 8.98 7.63 22.13
CA SER A 138 8.12 6.44 22.10
C SER A 138 6.82 6.72 21.38
N ILE A 139 6.14 5.68 20.93
CA ILE A 139 4.79 5.74 20.34
C ILE A 139 3.89 4.68 20.95
N PRO A 140 2.57 4.92 21.06
CA PRO A 140 1.64 3.93 21.56
C PRO A 140 1.46 2.78 20.55
N ALA A 141 1.48 1.55 21.05
CA ALA A 141 1.15 0.33 20.33
C ALA A 141 -0.08 -0.32 20.99
N VAL A 142 -1.01 -0.81 20.18
CA VAL A 142 -2.21 -1.50 20.69
C VAL A 142 -1.95 -2.99 20.69
N CYS A 143 -2.09 -3.62 21.85
CA CYS A 143 -1.97 -5.06 22.00
C CYS A 143 -3.36 -5.67 22.28
N ILE A 144 -3.72 -6.69 21.52
CA ILE A 144 -4.90 -7.52 21.76
C ILE A 144 -4.45 -8.84 22.38
N GLN A 145 -5.12 -9.23 23.47
CA GLN A 145 -5.09 -10.58 23.99
C GLN A 145 -6.42 -11.27 23.65
N ALA A 146 -6.38 -12.45 23.04
CA ALA A 146 -7.55 -13.27 22.70
C ALA A 146 -7.29 -14.74 23.04
N ASN A 147 -8.35 -15.56 23.09
CA ASN A 147 -8.27 -17.02 23.27
C ASN A 147 -7.34 -17.46 24.43
N GLU A 148 -7.33 -16.69 25.52
CA GLU A 148 -6.43 -16.81 26.67
C GLU A 148 -4.96 -16.45 26.39
N ASP A 149 -4.32 -17.02 25.36
CA ASP A 149 -2.87 -16.95 25.15
C ASP A 149 -2.43 -16.24 23.85
N ASP A 150 -3.36 -15.94 22.93
CA ASP A 150 -3.01 -15.25 21.68
C ASP A 150 -2.77 -13.77 21.95
N ILE A 151 -1.53 -13.30 21.73
CA ILE A 151 -1.15 -11.89 21.86
C ILE A 151 -0.67 -11.39 20.51
N ILE A 152 -1.33 -10.33 20.02
CA ILE A 152 -1.07 -9.74 18.72
C ILE A 152 -1.12 -8.22 18.79
N SER A 153 -0.28 -7.57 17.98
CA SER A 153 -0.30 -6.11 17.79
C SER A 153 -1.38 -5.71 16.79
N PHE A 154 -2.31 -4.84 17.21
CA PHE A 154 -3.37 -4.28 16.38
C PHE A 154 -2.94 -2.93 15.80
N GLY A 155 -2.80 -2.89 14.48
CA GLY A 155 -2.36 -1.71 13.77
C GLY A 155 -3.05 -1.52 12.43
N ALA A 156 -2.40 -0.74 11.56
CA ALA A 156 -2.93 -0.41 10.26
C ALA A 156 -3.19 -1.64 9.38
N SER A 157 -2.44 -2.74 9.52
CA SER A 157 -2.67 -3.97 8.77
C SER A 157 -4.04 -4.56 9.07
N ALA A 158 -4.33 -4.81 10.35
CA ALA A 158 -5.63 -5.32 10.81
C ALA A 158 -6.80 -4.38 10.45
N ILE A 159 -6.59 -3.06 10.54
CA ILE A 159 -7.59 -2.06 10.15
C ILE A 159 -7.86 -2.10 8.64
N LYS A 160 -6.81 -2.13 7.80
CA LYS A 160 -6.93 -2.18 6.33
C LYS A 160 -7.69 -3.44 5.88
N GLU A 161 -7.33 -4.60 6.42
CA GLU A 161 -8.01 -5.88 6.16
C GLU A 161 -9.45 -5.88 6.64
N SER A 162 -9.72 -5.34 7.84
CA SER A 162 -11.09 -5.24 8.34
C SER A 162 -11.97 -4.38 7.45
N ILE A 163 -11.47 -3.24 6.96
CA ILE A 163 -12.21 -2.40 6.01
C ILE A 163 -12.45 -3.16 4.71
N ALA A 164 -11.43 -3.78 4.12
CA ALA A 164 -11.55 -4.48 2.85
C ALA A 164 -12.54 -5.65 2.94
N TYR A 165 -12.49 -6.43 4.02
CA TYR A 165 -13.41 -7.55 4.26
C TYR A 165 -14.85 -7.12 4.61
N ILE A 166 -15.04 -6.02 5.35
CA ILE A 166 -16.39 -5.44 5.53
C ILE A 166 -16.94 -5.01 4.17
N MET A 167 -16.14 -4.29 3.37
CA MET A 167 -16.55 -3.85 2.03
C MET A 167 -16.92 -5.05 1.15
N GLU A 168 -16.08 -6.08 1.12
CA GLU A 168 -16.33 -7.33 0.37
C GLU A 168 -17.68 -7.96 0.76
N ARG A 169 -17.90 -8.20 2.06
CA ARG A 169 -19.13 -8.82 2.59
C ARG A 169 -20.40 -8.02 2.29
N HIS A 170 -20.30 -6.70 2.18
CA HIS A 170 -21.44 -5.81 1.96
C HIS A 170 -21.68 -5.47 0.49
N CYS A 171 -20.66 -5.56 -0.37
CA CYS A 171 -20.73 -5.12 -1.76
C CYS A 171 -20.70 -6.26 -2.77
N CYS A 172 -20.28 -7.47 -2.38
CA CYS A 172 -20.11 -8.60 -3.29
C CYS A 172 -21.16 -9.69 -3.04
N ARG A 173 -21.63 -10.35 -4.11
CA ARG A 173 -22.65 -11.41 -4.01
C ARG A 173 -22.07 -12.73 -3.54
N GLU A 174 -20.87 -13.06 -4.02
CA GLU A 174 -20.12 -14.24 -3.61
C GLU A 174 -18.80 -13.77 -3.01
N TYR A 175 -18.58 -14.06 -1.73
CA TYR A 175 -17.33 -13.80 -1.03
C TYR A 175 -16.96 -15.02 -0.19
N GLU A 176 -15.73 -15.07 0.30
CA GLU A 176 -15.26 -16.17 1.14
C GLU A 176 -15.18 -15.78 2.60
N GLU A 177 -15.56 -16.71 3.47
CA GLU A 177 -15.33 -16.54 4.90
C GLU A 177 -13.83 -16.54 5.19
N SER A 178 -13.39 -15.53 5.94
CA SER A 178 -12.01 -15.33 6.36
C SER A 178 -11.86 -15.45 7.88
N ASP A 179 -10.63 -15.70 8.33
CA ASP A 179 -10.28 -15.79 9.75
C ASP A 179 -10.56 -14.46 10.49
N ASP A 180 -10.81 -14.50 11.80
CA ASP A 180 -11.10 -13.28 12.57
C ASP A 180 -9.92 -12.29 12.59
N PHE A 181 -8.68 -12.78 12.72
CA PHE A 181 -7.49 -11.96 12.52
C PHE A 181 -6.85 -12.26 11.16
N PRO A 182 -6.56 -11.23 10.34
CA PRO A 182 -6.80 -9.79 10.58
C PRO A 182 -8.22 -9.29 10.19
N TYR A 183 -9.03 -10.11 9.52
CA TYR A 183 -10.18 -9.65 8.70
C TYR A 183 -11.41 -9.14 9.46
N SER A 184 -11.63 -9.59 10.69
CA SER A 184 -12.74 -9.11 11.56
C SER A 184 -12.21 -8.39 12.80
N SER A 185 -10.92 -8.03 12.82
CA SER A 185 -10.24 -7.54 14.01
C SER A 185 -10.82 -6.21 14.51
N ALA A 186 -11.15 -5.28 13.61
CA ALA A 186 -11.78 -4.02 14.00
C ALA A 186 -13.15 -4.24 14.66
N GLU A 187 -13.97 -5.18 14.16
CA GLU A 187 -15.27 -5.53 14.75
C GLU A 187 -15.10 -6.18 16.14
N LYS A 188 -14.10 -7.04 16.30
CA LYS A 188 -13.81 -7.75 17.56
C LYS A 188 -13.26 -6.80 18.63
N VAL A 189 -12.32 -5.93 18.28
CA VAL A 189 -11.83 -4.83 19.14
C VAL A 189 -12.98 -3.90 19.51
N ALA A 190 -13.81 -3.53 18.54
CA ALA A 190 -14.93 -2.63 18.79
C ALA A 190 -15.92 -3.22 19.78
N SER A 191 -16.27 -4.49 19.60
CA SER A 191 -17.19 -5.23 20.46
C SER A 191 -16.64 -5.43 21.87
N ALA A 192 -15.32 -5.59 22.02
CA ALA A 192 -14.69 -5.73 23.33
C ALA A 192 -14.70 -4.43 24.15
N ILE A 193 -14.51 -3.28 23.50
CA ILE A 193 -14.45 -1.98 24.18
C ILE A 193 -15.84 -1.37 24.37
N PHE A 194 -16.67 -1.37 23.31
CA PHE A 194 -18.00 -0.76 23.28
C PHE A 194 -18.98 -1.66 22.51
N PRO A 195 -19.58 -2.68 23.18
CA PRO A 195 -20.39 -3.71 22.53
C PRO A 195 -21.51 -3.19 21.62
N GLU A 196 -22.25 -2.16 22.05
CA GLU A 196 -23.36 -1.59 21.27
C GLU A 196 -22.89 -0.85 20.01
N PHE A 197 -21.65 -0.35 20.01
CA PHE A 197 -21.02 0.22 18.83
C PHE A 197 -20.49 -0.88 17.91
N GLY A 198 -19.83 -1.91 18.48
CA GLY A 198 -19.30 -3.05 17.73
C GLY A 198 -20.35 -3.82 16.93
N GLN A 199 -21.60 -3.85 17.42
CA GLN A 199 -22.74 -4.43 16.68
C GLN A 199 -23.15 -3.63 15.43
N ARG A 200 -22.72 -2.38 15.29
CA ARG A 200 -23.00 -1.53 14.13
C ARG A 200 -21.80 -1.57 13.18
N ILE A 201 -21.74 -2.60 12.33
CA ILE A 201 -20.62 -2.85 11.41
C ILE A 201 -20.26 -1.61 10.57
N LEU A 202 -21.25 -0.86 10.07
CA LEU A 202 -20.97 0.36 9.30
C LEU A 202 -20.34 1.48 10.15
N ASN A 203 -20.63 1.54 11.45
CA ASN A 203 -19.94 2.48 12.35
C ASN A 203 -18.49 2.03 12.59
N VAL A 204 -18.25 0.72 12.71
CA VAL A 204 -16.90 0.15 12.81
C VAL A 204 -16.10 0.47 11.54
N LEU A 205 -16.68 0.27 10.36
CA LEU A 205 -16.10 0.63 9.06
C LEU A 205 -15.71 2.10 9.00
N ALA A 206 -16.64 3.00 9.35
CA ALA A 206 -16.40 4.43 9.31
C ALA A 206 -15.28 4.87 10.28
N LEU A 207 -15.24 4.30 11.49
CA LEU A 207 -14.18 4.58 12.45
C LEU A 207 -12.82 4.04 11.98
N ALA A 208 -12.80 2.84 11.41
CA ALA A 208 -11.60 2.22 10.84
C ALA A 208 -11.03 3.08 9.71
N ASP A 209 -11.87 3.49 8.75
CA ASP A 209 -11.47 4.37 7.64
C ASP A 209 -11.00 5.74 8.13
N CYS A 210 -11.71 6.35 9.09
CA CYS A 210 -11.28 7.60 9.72
C CYS A 210 -9.90 7.46 10.40
N SER A 211 -9.62 6.31 11.01
CA SER A 211 -8.36 6.07 11.73
C SER A 211 -7.16 6.02 10.78
N LEU A 212 -7.34 5.56 9.53
CA LEU A 212 -6.28 5.57 8.51
C LEU A 212 -5.87 6.99 8.06
N MET A 213 -6.66 8.02 8.39
CA MET A 213 -6.27 9.42 8.15
C MET A 213 -5.17 9.91 9.09
N PHE A 214 -4.73 9.10 10.06
CA PHE A 214 -3.71 9.46 11.04
C PHE A 214 -2.47 8.55 10.92
N SER A 215 -1.33 9.01 11.45
CA SER A 215 -0.05 8.27 11.38
C SER A 215 0.01 7.01 12.25
N ASN A 216 -0.89 6.85 13.23
CA ASN A 216 -1.00 5.66 14.07
C ASN A 216 -2.47 5.19 14.15
N PRO A 217 -2.96 4.49 13.11
CA PRO A 217 -4.37 4.13 13.00
C PRO A 217 -4.87 3.22 14.12
N GLY A 218 -4.05 2.26 14.56
CA GLY A 218 -4.42 1.34 15.65
C GLY A 218 -4.73 2.09 16.95
N HIS A 219 -3.83 2.99 17.35
CA HIS A 219 -4.04 3.81 18.54
C HIS A 219 -5.26 4.74 18.41
N VAL A 220 -5.41 5.43 17.27
CA VAL A 220 -6.53 6.35 17.04
C VAL A 220 -7.87 5.62 17.09
N PHE A 221 -7.96 4.44 16.48
CA PHE A 221 -9.17 3.62 16.50
C PHE A 221 -9.61 3.30 17.93
N VAL A 222 -8.68 2.80 18.75
CA VAL A 222 -8.96 2.43 20.16
C VAL A 222 -9.26 3.64 21.02
N ASP A 223 -8.49 4.72 20.90
CA ASP A 223 -8.68 5.93 21.69
C ASP A 223 -10.04 6.59 21.39
N MET A 224 -10.38 6.76 20.12
CA MET A 224 -11.67 7.31 19.71
C MET A 224 -12.83 6.44 20.21
N LEU A 225 -12.68 5.11 20.19
CA LEU A 225 -13.72 4.20 20.66
C LEU A 225 -13.94 4.30 22.17
N TYR A 226 -12.87 4.39 22.97
CA TYR A 226 -12.98 4.67 24.40
C TYR A 226 -13.68 6.02 24.64
N GLN A 227 -13.29 7.07 23.91
CA GLN A 227 -13.95 8.37 24.01
C GLN A 227 -15.44 8.31 23.65
N PHE A 228 -15.81 7.57 22.60
CA PHE A 228 -17.20 7.38 22.18
C PHE A 228 -18.01 6.67 23.26
N ARG A 229 -17.46 5.59 23.82
CA ARG A 229 -18.09 4.87 24.95
C ARG A 229 -18.30 5.77 26.15
N ASP A 230 -17.25 6.48 26.57
CA ASP A 230 -17.28 7.30 27.79
C ASP A 230 -18.24 8.50 27.62
N LYS A 231 -18.34 9.05 26.41
CA LYS A 231 -19.33 10.08 26.04
C LYS A 231 -20.71 9.52 25.70
N LYS A 232 -20.89 8.19 25.68
CA LYS A 232 -22.09 7.48 25.21
C LYS A 232 -22.52 7.90 23.79
N TYR A 233 -21.55 8.24 22.95
CA TYR A 233 -21.77 8.59 21.55
C TYR A 233 -21.78 7.32 20.69
N ASN A 234 -22.98 6.89 20.27
CA ASN A 234 -23.15 5.79 19.33
C ASN A 234 -24.06 6.27 18.18
N PRO A 235 -23.48 6.85 17.11
CA PRO A 235 -24.25 7.51 16.07
C PRO A 235 -25.16 6.54 15.31
N GLU A 236 -26.35 6.99 14.95
CA GLU A 236 -27.30 6.20 14.13
C GLU A 236 -26.83 6.09 12.68
N LYS A 237 -26.21 7.15 12.16
CA LYS A 237 -25.63 7.17 10.81
C LYS A 237 -24.12 7.08 10.90
N ALA A 238 -23.54 6.09 10.24
CA ALA A 238 -22.09 5.90 10.20
C ALA A 238 -21.35 7.13 9.62
N GLN A 239 -21.99 7.85 8.70
CA GLN A 239 -21.48 9.10 8.12
C GLN A 239 -21.18 10.17 9.19
N ASP A 240 -21.89 10.17 10.33
CA ASP A 240 -21.68 11.16 11.38
C ASP A 240 -20.29 11.03 12.03
N ILE A 241 -19.65 9.86 11.96
CA ILE A 241 -18.28 9.64 12.45
C ILE A 241 -17.26 10.46 11.64
N TYR A 242 -17.49 10.66 10.34
CA TYR A 242 -16.60 11.46 9.49
C TYR A 242 -16.58 12.94 9.85
N SER A 243 -17.59 13.43 10.60
CA SER A 243 -17.57 14.81 11.13
C SER A 243 -16.38 15.05 12.08
N GLN A 244 -15.83 14.00 12.69
CA GLN A 244 -14.66 14.08 13.54
C GLN A 244 -13.41 14.50 12.73
N LEU A 245 -13.31 14.13 11.45
CA LEU A 245 -12.18 14.49 10.59
C LEU A 245 -12.12 15.99 10.29
N GLY A 246 -13.28 16.63 10.14
CA GLY A 246 -13.36 18.05 9.75
C GLY A 246 -12.76 19.01 10.78
N ASN A 247 -12.79 18.64 12.07
CA ASN A 247 -12.23 19.41 13.17
C ASN A 247 -10.92 18.83 13.71
N ALA A 248 -10.49 17.67 13.21
CA ALA A 248 -9.28 17.02 13.67
C ALA A 248 -8.04 17.84 13.30
N LYS A 249 -7.07 17.84 14.22
CA LYS A 249 -5.78 18.49 14.05
C LYS A 249 -4.65 17.53 14.39
N VAL A 250 -3.53 17.68 13.71
CA VAL A 250 -2.29 16.92 13.88
C VAL A 250 -1.11 17.89 14.04
N ASN A 251 0.02 17.40 14.57
CA ASN A 251 1.23 18.22 14.79
C ASN A 251 0.92 19.56 15.47
N THR A 252 0.23 19.47 16.60
CA THR A 252 -0.15 20.57 17.51
C THR A 252 -1.25 21.52 16.98
N ASP A 253 -1.35 21.81 15.68
CA ASP A 253 -2.44 22.69 15.19
C ASP A 253 -2.79 22.59 13.68
N ILE A 254 -2.16 21.68 12.92
CA ILE A 254 -2.42 21.55 11.47
C ILE A 254 -3.75 20.82 11.27
N LYS A 255 -4.66 21.36 10.46
CA LYS A 255 -5.91 20.65 10.13
C LYS A 255 -5.60 19.34 9.41
N LEU A 256 -6.34 18.29 9.73
CA LEU A 256 -6.09 16.95 9.21
C LEU A 256 -6.04 16.89 7.68
N PHE A 257 -6.98 17.53 6.99
CA PHE A 257 -7.01 17.53 5.52
C PHE A 257 -5.89 18.36 4.88
N ASP A 258 -5.40 19.40 5.56
CA ASP A 258 -4.23 20.17 5.10
C ASP A 258 -2.96 19.32 5.24
N PHE A 259 -2.84 18.55 6.34
CA PHE A 259 -1.75 17.58 6.51
C PHE A 259 -1.80 16.46 5.47
N PHE A 260 -2.98 15.89 5.23
CA PHE A 260 -3.22 14.89 4.20
C PHE A 260 -2.81 15.38 2.80
N GLU A 261 -3.18 16.61 2.44
CA GLU A 261 -2.77 17.22 1.18
C GLU A 261 -1.25 17.46 1.11
N GLY A 262 -0.64 17.85 2.23
CA GLY A 262 0.82 17.95 2.35
C GLY A 262 1.51 16.62 2.04
N ILE A 263 1.13 15.54 2.71
CA ILE A 263 1.75 14.22 2.48
C ILE A 263 1.47 13.68 1.07
N ALA A 264 0.28 13.93 0.51
CA ALA A 264 -0.03 13.57 -0.87
C ALA A 264 0.91 14.23 -1.87
N ASN A 265 1.24 15.51 -1.65
CA ASN A 265 2.19 16.24 -2.49
C ASN A 265 3.62 15.73 -2.33
N GLU A 266 4.03 15.32 -1.13
CA GLU A 266 5.35 14.69 -0.94
C GLU A 266 5.41 13.31 -1.62
N ALA A 267 4.39 12.47 -1.45
CA ALA A 267 4.29 11.18 -2.14
C ALA A 267 4.29 11.36 -3.67
N ARG A 268 3.56 12.36 -4.20
CA ARG A 268 3.58 12.74 -5.63
C ARG A 268 4.99 13.05 -6.11
N LYS A 269 5.75 13.87 -5.38
CA LYS A 269 7.14 14.21 -5.74
C LYS A 269 8.01 12.95 -5.79
N LYS A 270 7.87 12.04 -4.82
CA LYS A 270 8.64 10.77 -4.78
C LYS A 270 8.28 9.86 -5.95
N LEU A 271 7.00 9.63 -6.20
CA LEU A 271 6.52 8.85 -7.34
C LEU A 271 7.07 9.41 -8.67
N LYS A 272 6.91 10.71 -8.92
CA LYS A 272 7.45 11.35 -10.15
C LYS A 272 8.97 11.24 -10.27
N SER A 273 9.69 11.15 -9.14
CA SER A 273 11.15 11.04 -9.14
C SER A 273 11.66 9.68 -9.62
N TYR A 274 10.84 8.63 -9.57
CA TYR A 274 11.24 7.28 -10.01
C TYR A 274 11.55 7.19 -11.50
N TYR A 275 11.00 8.09 -12.32
CA TYR A 275 11.34 8.11 -13.73
C TYR A 275 11.37 9.55 -14.24
N ARG A 276 12.59 10.00 -14.52
CA ARG A 276 12.86 11.36 -15.00
C ARG A 276 14.09 11.37 -15.88
N VAL A 277 13.93 11.89 -17.09
CA VAL A 277 15.00 12.11 -18.08
C VAL A 277 15.02 13.60 -18.41
N PRO A 278 15.77 14.44 -17.68
CA PRO A 278 15.72 15.90 -17.83
C PRO A 278 16.00 16.40 -19.25
N GLU A 279 16.87 15.70 -19.99
CA GLU A 279 17.26 16.04 -21.36
C GLU A 279 16.18 15.66 -22.38
N HIS A 280 15.27 14.75 -22.02
CA HIS A 280 14.22 14.19 -22.86
C HIS A 280 12.89 14.08 -22.08
N PRO A 281 12.25 15.21 -21.73
CA PRO A 281 11.04 15.22 -20.91
C PRO A 281 9.87 14.44 -21.51
N GLU A 282 9.79 14.35 -22.84
CA GLU A 282 8.80 13.58 -23.58
C GLU A 282 8.78 12.09 -23.19
N LEU A 283 9.91 11.55 -22.71
CA LEU A 283 10.03 10.14 -22.34
C LEU A 283 9.32 9.80 -21.03
N HIS A 284 9.10 10.78 -20.14
CA HIS A 284 8.52 10.57 -18.82
C HIS A 284 7.22 11.37 -18.57
N GLU A 285 6.75 12.14 -19.56
CA GLU A 285 5.55 12.96 -19.47
C GLU A 285 4.30 12.12 -19.15
N ALA A 286 4.09 11.01 -19.87
CA ALA A 286 2.93 10.12 -19.66
C ALA A 286 2.88 9.56 -18.23
N TYR A 287 4.03 9.10 -17.71
CA TYR A 287 4.14 8.57 -16.35
C TYR A 287 3.83 9.65 -15.32
N GLN A 288 4.45 10.82 -15.45
CA GLN A 288 4.27 11.91 -14.50
C GLN A 288 2.85 12.49 -14.53
N GLY A 289 2.23 12.59 -15.72
CA GLY A 289 0.84 13.00 -15.88
C GLY A 289 -0.14 11.99 -15.26
N TRP A 290 0.16 10.69 -15.33
CA TRP A 290 -0.60 9.67 -14.60
C TRP A 290 -0.47 9.85 -13.08
N VAL A 291 0.73 10.07 -12.54
CA VAL A 291 0.92 10.33 -11.10
C VAL A 291 0.11 11.54 -10.66
N ASP A 292 0.16 12.64 -11.41
CA ASP A 292 -0.62 13.84 -11.10
C ASP A 292 -2.13 13.53 -11.09
N THR A 293 -2.62 12.82 -12.11
CA THR A 293 -4.03 12.42 -12.23
C THR A 293 -4.50 11.58 -11.04
N VAL A 294 -3.78 10.51 -10.68
CA VAL A 294 -4.17 9.61 -9.59
C VAL A 294 -4.21 10.36 -8.26
N ILE A 295 -3.18 11.16 -7.96
CA ILE A 295 -3.12 11.90 -6.69
C ILE A 295 -4.20 12.98 -6.64
N ASP A 296 -4.41 13.75 -7.71
CA ASP A 296 -5.45 14.79 -7.75
C ASP A 296 -6.85 14.19 -7.58
N LYS A 297 -7.14 13.08 -8.24
CA LYS A 297 -8.43 12.38 -8.13
C LYS A 297 -8.63 11.77 -6.74
N ALA A 298 -7.60 11.17 -6.15
CA ALA A 298 -7.66 10.65 -4.77
C ALA A 298 -7.88 11.76 -3.74
N LEU A 299 -7.18 12.89 -3.88
CA LEU A 299 -7.38 14.09 -3.05
C LEU A 299 -8.81 14.62 -3.18
N TYR A 300 -9.31 14.74 -4.42
CA TYR A 300 -10.66 15.20 -4.68
C TYR A 300 -11.69 14.30 -4.02
N LEU A 301 -11.58 12.98 -4.23
CA LEU A 301 -12.47 11.97 -3.66
C LEU A 301 -12.51 12.09 -2.13
N ARG A 302 -11.35 12.06 -1.46
CA ARG A 302 -11.29 12.07 0.01
C ARG A 302 -11.75 13.39 0.63
N LYS A 303 -11.46 14.54 0.00
CA LYS A 303 -11.83 15.86 0.55
C LYS A 303 -13.31 16.20 0.34
N HIS A 304 -13.90 15.81 -0.80
CA HIS A 304 -15.28 16.17 -1.13
C HIS A 304 -16.29 15.08 -0.76
N ASN A 305 -15.85 13.82 -0.72
CA ASN A 305 -16.67 12.71 -0.27
C ASN A 305 -15.89 11.80 0.70
N PRO A 306 -15.66 12.25 1.95
CA PRO A 306 -14.88 11.47 2.91
C PRO A 306 -15.50 10.11 3.25
N SER A 307 -16.81 9.95 3.11
CA SER A 307 -17.57 8.72 3.40
C SER A 307 -17.81 7.83 2.17
N TYR A 308 -17.07 8.00 1.07
CA TYR A 308 -17.34 7.32 -0.19
C TYR A 308 -17.43 5.78 -0.09
N LEU A 309 -16.75 5.14 0.87
CA LEU A 309 -16.87 3.70 1.13
C LEU A 309 -18.29 3.30 1.54
N LEU A 310 -18.94 4.11 2.40
CA LEU A 310 -20.34 3.90 2.77
C LEU A 310 -21.29 4.12 1.58
N ASP A 311 -20.94 5.05 0.69
CA ASP A 311 -21.75 5.33 -0.51
C ASP A 311 -21.64 4.17 -1.52
N ILE A 312 -20.47 3.53 -1.65
CA ILE A 312 -20.31 2.31 -2.46
C ILE A 312 -21.17 1.17 -1.88
N ILE A 313 -21.25 1.03 -0.55
CA ILE A 313 -22.15 0.05 0.08
C ILE A 313 -23.62 0.39 -0.23
N ALA A 314 -24.00 1.66 -0.17
CA ALA A 314 -25.36 2.10 -0.49
C ALA A 314 -25.74 1.85 -1.96
N ASP A 315 -24.77 1.81 -2.86
CA ASP A 315 -24.91 1.54 -4.30
C ASP A 315 -24.59 0.06 -4.68
N SER A 316 -24.61 -0.84 -3.70
CA SER A 316 -24.28 -2.26 -3.88
C SER A 316 -25.30 -3.04 -4.75
N PRO A 317 -24.88 -4.12 -5.45
CA PRO A 317 -23.54 -4.71 -5.45
C PRO A 317 -22.53 -3.91 -6.28
N ALA A 318 -21.26 -3.95 -5.87
CA ALA A 318 -20.18 -3.17 -6.48
C ALA A 318 -19.97 -3.50 -7.98
N SER A 319 -20.27 -4.72 -8.41
CA SER A 319 -20.19 -5.13 -9.83
C SER A 319 -21.15 -4.38 -10.76
N THR A 320 -22.19 -3.76 -10.20
CA THR A 320 -23.13 -2.90 -10.94
C THR A 320 -23.21 -1.47 -10.40
N SER A 321 -22.35 -1.12 -9.44
CA SER A 321 -22.33 0.21 -8.82
C SER A 321 -21.82 1.26 -9.82
N GLY A 322 -22.63 2.31 -10.01
CA GLY A 322 -22.23 3.46 -10.82
C GLY A 322 -21.09 4.24 -10.17
N LEU A 323 -21.13 4.39 -8.84
CA LEU A 323 -20.08 5.07 -8.09
C LEU A 323 -18.74 4.32 -8.17
N PHE A 324 -18.74 3.02 -7.91
CA PHE A 324 -17.52 2.22 -8.00
C PHE A 324 -16.93 2.23 -9.41
N THR A 325 -17.77 2.07 -10.43
CA THR A 325 -17.36 2.17 -11.84
C THR A 325 -16.75 3.53 -12.15
N GLN A 326 -17.32 4.63 -11.65
CA GLN A 326 -16.76 5.96 -11.80
C GLN A 326 -15.38 6.08 -11.15
N ILE A 327 -15.21 5.56 -9.92
CA ILE A 327 -13.93 5.59 -9.20
C ILE A 327 -12.86 4.82 -9.98
N VAL A 328 -13.18 3.63 -10.50
CA VAL A 328 -12.25 2.84 -11.34
C VAL A 328 -11.92 3.57 -12.64
N ASN A 329 -12.88 4.23 -13.28
CA ASN A 329 -12.62 5.02 -14.48
C ASN A 329 -11.75 6.26 -14.20
N ASP A 330 -11.93 6.90 -13.04
CA ASP A 330 -11.17 8.09 -12.64
C ASP A 330 -9.74 7.77 -12.21
N LEU A 331 -9.50 6.62 -11.57
CA LEU A 331 -8.21 6.25 -10.97
C LEU A 331 -7.46 5.16 -11.76
N GLY A 332 -8.14 4.41 -12.61
CA GLY A 332 -7.62 3.18 -13.20
C GLY A 332 -7.43 2.08 -12.15
N THR A 333 -6.56 1.11 -12.44
CA THR A 333 -6.18 0.06 -11.49
C THR A 333 -4.69 0.10 -11.17
N PRO A 334 -4.28 -0.48 -10.04
CA PRO A 334 -2.95 -1.03 -9.86
C PRO A 334 -2.55 -1.96 -11.00
N MET A 335 -1.26 -2.31 -11.04
CA MET A 335 -0.76 -3.39 -11.86
C MET A 335 -1.32 -4.72 -11.37
N MET A 336 -2.24 -5.32 -12.13
CA MET A 336 -2.86 -6.60 -11.79
C MET A 336 -2.06 -7.73 -12.39
N LYS A 337 -1.90 -8.83 -11.65
CA LYS A 337 -1.20 -10.03 -12.12
C LYS A 337 -2.04 -11.28 -11.86
N ASN A 338 -2.22 -12.13 -12.87
CA ASN A 338 -2.94 -13.41 -12.73
C ASN A 338 -2.01 -14.56 -12.28
N LYS A 339 -2.54 -15.79 -12.11
CA LYS A 339 -1.74 -16.98 -11.77
C LYS A 339 -0.62 -17.30 -12.76
N GLN A 340 -0.83 -17.00 -14.05
CA GLN A 340 0.11 -17.20 -15.13
C GLN A 340 1.22 -16.10 -15.18
N LYS A 341 1.15 -15.15 -14.24
CA LYS A 341 2.02 -13.97 -14.14
C LYS A 341 1.89 -13.02 -15.33
N ASP A 342 0.74 -13.03 -16.00
CA ASP A 342 0.38 -12.02 -16.99
C ASP A 342 -0.11 -10.77 -16.29
N TYR A 343 0.24 -9.63 -16.87
CA TYR A 343 0.01 -8.32 -16.29
C TYR A 343 -1.12 -7.59 -17.02
N TYR A 344 -2.01 -6.96 -16.26
CA TYR A 344 -3.18 -6.24 -16.75
C TYR A 344 -3.35 -4.93 -16.00
N THR A 345 -3.84 -3.92 -16.70
CA THR A 345 -4.12 -2.59 -16.11
C THR A 345 -5.32 -1.97 -16.80
N VAL A 346 -6.18 -1.31 -16.03
CA VAL A 346 -7.13 -0.33 -16.57
C VAL A 346 -6.54 1.05 -16.34
N LYS A 347 -6.43 1.86 -17.39
CA LYS A 347 -5.88 3.22 -17.30
C LYS A 347 -6.98 4.19 -16.90
N PRO A 348 -6.66 5.27 -16.15
CA PRO A 348 -7.62 6.34 -15.95
C PRO A 348 -8.16 6.86 -17.29
N GLN A 349 -9.42 7.26 -17.32
CA GLN A 349 -10.07 7.72 -18.54
C GLN A 349 -9.30 8.90 -19.16
N GLY A 350 -8.94 8.77 -20.44
CA GLY A 350 -8.19 9.79 -21.18
C GLY A 350 -6.67 9.73 -21.00
N ILE A 351 -6.14 8.79 -20.21
CA ILE A 351 -4.70 8.59 -20.03
C ILE A 351 -4.20 7.47 -20.95
N ALA A 352 -3.10 7.75 -21.67
CA ALA A 352 -2.40 6.82 -22.54
C ALA A 352 -0.91 6.75 -22.18
N GLY A 353 -0.18 5.79 -22.76
CA GLY A 353 1.26 5.60 -22.50
C GLY A 353 1.56 4.85 -21.21
N TRP A 354 2.84 4.74 -20.86
CA TRP A 354 3.31 4.05 -19.64
C TRP A 354 2.90 4.85 -18.40
N ASN A 355 2.32 4.15 -17.43
CA ASN A 355 1.81 4.65 -16.17
C ASN A 355 2.30 3.78 -14.99
N VAL A 356 1.44 2.93 -14.42
CA VAL A 356 1.74 2.09 -13.25
C VAL A 356 2.80 1.03 -13.55
N GLU A 357 3.05 0.71 -14.84
CA GLU A 357 4.08 -0.25 -15.28
C GLU A 357 5.49 0.13 -14.78
N VAL A 358 5.77 1.44 -14.64
CA VAL A 358 7.05 1.93 -14.10
C VAL A 358 7.27 1.42 -12.68
N LEU A 359 6.23 1.42 -11.83
CA LEU A 359 6.34 1.04 -10.42
C LEU A 359 6.74 -0.43 -10.25
N LYS A 360 6.46 -1.30 -11.22
CA LYS A 360 6.91 -2.70 -11.17
C LYS A 360 8.43 -2.81 -11.22
N SER A 361 9.07 -1.97 -12.02
CA SER A 361 10.54 -1.90 -12.10
C SER A 361 11.12 -1.27 -10.83
N VAL A 362 10.48 -0.22 -10.29
CA VAL A 362 10.86 0.38 -8.99
C VAL A 362 10.80 -0.67 -7.89
N HIS A 363 9.73 -1.44 -7.81
CA HIS A 363 9.57 -2.54 -6.84
C HIS A 363 10.70 -3.57 -7.00
N GLN A 364 11.03 -3.96 -8.23
CA GLN A 364 12.13 -4.89 -8.44
C GLN A 364 13.49 -4.33 -8.01
N ILE A 365 13.76 -3.03 -8.21
CA ILE A 365 14.97 -2.39 -7.71
C ILE A 365 14.96 -2.35 -6.19
N TYR A 366 13.83 -2.01 -5.57
CA TYR A 366 13.67 -2.07 -4.12
C TYR A 366 14.03 -3.46 -3.57
N LYS A 367 13.53 -4.55 -4.15
CA LYS A 367 13.86 -5.92 -3.72
C LYS A 367 15.35 -6.25 -3.85
N ILE A 368 16.04 -5.72 -4.86
CA ILE A 368 17.49 -5.89 -5.01
C ILE A 368 18.22 -5.14 -3.89
N LEU A 369 17.87 -3.87 -3.68
CA LEU A 369 18.54 -2.99 -2.72
C LEU A 369 18.23 -3.38 -1.27
N HIS A 370 16.95 -3.49 -0.92
CA HIS A 370 16.46 -3.75 0.43
C HIS A 370 16.52 -5.22 0.82
N ASP A 371 16.09 -6.15 -0.04
CA ASP A 371 15.99 -7.57 0.36
C ASP A 371 17.21 -8.40 -0.05
N GLY A 372 18.10 -7.84 -0.88
CA GLY A 372 19.17 -8.61 -1.53
C GLY A 372 18.64 -9.70 -2.47
N ASN A 373 17.41 -9.53 -2.98
CA ASN A 373 16.77 -10.50 -3.86
C ASN A 373 17.07 -10.18 -5.34
N PHE A 374 17.93 -11.00 -5.94
CA PHE A 374 18.36 -10.85 -7.33
C PHE A 374 17.43 -11.49 -8.36
N GLN A 375 16.41 -12.24 -7.93
CA GLN A 375 15.50 -12.89 -8.87
C GLN A 375 14.52 -11.86 -9.44
N CYS A 376 14.70 -11.48 -10.71
CA CYS A 376 13.83 -10.51 -11.36
C CYS A 376 12.43 -11.07 -11.58
N SER A 377 11.44 -10.51 -10.90
CA SER A 377 10.03 -10.90 -11.00
C SER A 377 9.38 -10.59 -12.36
N LEU A 378 10.02 -9.75 -13.18
CA LEU A 378 9.61 -9.45 -14.56
C LEU A 378 10.07 -10.53 -15.57
N TYR A 379 10.98 -11.44 -15.18
CA TYR A 379 11.57 -12.41 -16.11
C TYR A 379 10.54 -13.20 -16.94
N PRO A 380 9.48 -13.79 -16.35
CA PRO A 380 8.48 -14.53 -17.13
C PRO A 380 7.76 -13.68 -18.18
N TRP A 381 7.47 -12.41 -17.86
CA TRP A 381 6.84 -11.48 -18.79
C TRP A 381 7.79 -11.09 -19.93
N CYS A 382 9.05 -10.77 -19.60
CA CYS A 382 10.06 -10.46 -20.61
C CYS A 382 10.28 -11.63 -21.59
N VAL A 383 10.27 -12.88 -21.10
CA VAL A 383 10.41 -14.08 -21.95
C VAL A 383 9.23 -14.20 -22.93
N ARG A 384 8.00 -13.98 -22.47
CA ARG A 384 6.82 -14.01 -23.35
C ARG A 384 6.85 -12.90 -24.39
N SER A 385 7.12 -11.66 -23.97
CA SER A 385 7.29 -10.52 -24.87
C SER A 385 8.37 -10.79 -25.92
N PHE A 386 9.51 -11.37 -25.56
CA PHE A 386 10.55 -11.74 -26.53
C PHE A 386 10.12 -12.85 -27.51
N ASN A 387 9.32 -13.82 -27.06
CA ASN A 387 8.82 -14.88 -27.94
C ASN A 387 7.77 -14.36 -28.93
N GLU A 388 6.98 -13.36 -28.54
CA GLU A 388 5.95 -12.73 -29.37
C GLU A 388 6.54 -11.66 -30.31
N HIS A 389 7.53 -10.91 -29.81
CA HIS A 389 8.19 -9.78 -30.46
C HIS A 389 9.72 -9.93 -30.47
N PRO A 390 10.27 -10.97 -31.13
CA PRO A 390 11.71 -11.21 -31.15
C PRO A 390 12.51 -10.08 -31.80
N GLU A 391 11.87 -9.27 -32.65
CA GLU A 391 12.44 -8.08 -33.30
C GLU A 391 12.85 -6.98 -32.32
N GLU A 392 12.26 -6.94 -31.12
CA GLU A 392 12.61 -5.96 -30.08
C GLU A 392 13.97 -6.26 -29.42
N GLY A 393 14.57 -7.42 -29.71
CA GLY A 393 15.96 -7.71 -29.33
C GLY A 393 16.23 -7.87 -27.83
N LEU A 394 15.19 -7.94 -26.99
CA LEU A 394 15.31 -8.00 -25.54
C LEU A 394 16.19 -9.17 -25.06
N ASN A 395 16.09 -10.37 -25.65
CA ASN A 395 16.89 -11.54 -25.31
C ASN A 395 17.05 -11.80 -23.77
N PRO A 396 15.95 -12.06 -23.05
CA PRO A 396 15.99 -12.38 -21.63
C PRO A 396 16.60 -13.76 -21.37
N THR A 397 17.54 -13.87 -20.43
CA THR A 397 18.22 -15.13 -20.07
C THR A 397 18.20 -15.36 -18.57
N GLU A 398 18.16 -16.61 -18.12
CA GLU A 398 18.15 -16.94 -16.69
C GLU A 398 19.37 -16.38 -15.97
N ASP A 399 20.57 -16.53 -16.54
CA ASP A 399 21.84 -16.07 -15.98
C ASP A 399 21.80 -14.57 -15.64
N LYS A 400 21.34 -13.74 -16.59
CA LYS A 400 21.20 -12.30 -16.37
C LYS A 400 20.02 -11.99 -15.47
N CYS A 401 18.83 -12.47 -15.79
CA CYS A 401 17.59 -12.01 -15.16
C CYS A 401 17.39 -12.56 -13.74
N LEU A 402 17.91 -13.74 -13.41
CA LEU A 402 17.69 -14.37 -12.11
C LEU A 402 18.88 -14.25 -11.15
N HIS A 403 20.07 -13.91 -11.66
CA HIS A 403 21.28 -13.80 -10.85
C HIS A 403 21.95 -12.43 -10.89
N THR A 404 21.92 -11.72 -12.02
CA THR A 404 22.62 -10.44 -12.20
C THR A 404 21.79 -9.38 -12.93
N PRO A 405 20.52 -9.14 -12.57
CA PRO A 405 19.57 -8.41 -13.42
C PRO A 405 19.95 -6.95 -13.70
N TRP A 406 20.82 -6.33 -12.90
CA TRP A 406 21.35 -4.98 -13.14
C TRP A 406 22.24 -4.88 -14.38
N VAL A 407 22.87 -5.97 -14.86
CA VAL A 407 23.73 -5.96 -16.06
C VAL A 407 22.94 -5.59 -17.33
N ARG A 408 21.61 -5.73 -17.28
CA ARG A 408 20.67 -5.32 -18.32
C ARG A 408 20.71 -3.82 -18.60
N ALA A 409 21.19 -3.00 -17.65
CA ALA A 409 21.36 -1.56 -17.83
C ALA A 409 22.48 -1.18 -18.81
N SER A 410 23.40 -2.11 -19.10
CA SER A 410 24.53 -1.91 -20.01
C SER A 410 24.26 -2.40 -21.44
N GLU A 411 23.09 -2.99 -21.69
CA GLU A 411 22.72 -3.51 -23.00
C GLU A 411 22.20 -2.40 -23.93
N ALA A 412 22.22 -2.66 -25.24
CA ALA A 412 21.68 -1.74 -26.24
C ALA A 412 20.16 -1.63 -26.11
N GLU A 413 19.48 -2.79 -26.06
CA GLU A 413 18.03 -2.89 -25.83
C GLU A 413 17.74 -3.04 -24.34
N LEU A 414 17.07 -2.05 -23.76
CA LEU A 414 16.84 -1.99 -22.32
C LEU A 414 15.49 -2.60 -21.98
N CYS A 415 15.49 -3.59 -21.09
CA CYS A 415 14.26 -4.01 -20.42
C CYS A 415 13.78 -2.95 -19.42
N PRO A 416 12.53 -2.98 -18.94
CA PRO A 416 12.02 -1.98 -17.99
C PRO A 416 12.90 -1.77 -16.75
N LEU A 417 13.44 -2.87 -16.18
CA LEU A 417 14.39 -2.81 -15.08
C LEU A 417 15.73 -2.16 -15.48
N GLY A 418 16.29 -2.57 -16.62
CA GLY A 418 17.56 -2.03 -17.13
C GLY A 418 17.45 -0.55 -17.46
N LEU A 419 16.30 -0.12 -18.00
CA LEU A 419 15.96 1.26 -18.28
C LEU A 419 15.99 2.09 -17.00
N LEU A 420 15.25 1.70 -15.94
CA LEU A 420 15.25 2.46 -14.69
C LEU A 420 16.60 2.41 -13.98
N TRP A 421 17.27 1.26 -13.95
CA TRP A 421 18.61 1.15 -13.36
C TRP A 421 19.62 2.09 -14.06
N LYS A 422 19.54 2.20 -15.39
CA LYS A 422 20.33 3.16 -16.16
C LYS A 422 19.89 4.61 -15.93
N ASN A 423 18.58 4.88 -15.88
CA ASN A 423 18.03 6.20 -15.61
C ASN A 423 18.45 6.73 -14.25
N TRP A 424 18.56 5.84 -13.26
CA TRP A 424 19.08 6.13 -11.93
C TRP A 424 20.60 6.05 -11.89
N ASN A 425 21.31 6.19 -13.02
CA ASN A 425 22.77 6.24 -13.07
C ASN A 425 23.48 5.10 -12.31
N LEU A 426 22.85 3.93 -12.19
CA LEU A 426 23.41 2.78 -11.47
C LEU A 426 24.16 1.81 -12.40
N ALA A 427 24.23 2.09 -13.71
CA ALA A 427 24.79 1.17 -14.70
C ALA A 427 26.28 0.81 -14.48
N SER A 428 27.03 1.66 -13.77
CA SER A 428 28.43 1.41 -13.39
C SER A 428 28.60 0.76 -12.01
N TYR A 429 27.49 0.47 -11.31
CA TYR A 429 27.46 -0.09 -9.98
C TYR A 429 26.82 -1.48 -9.98
N TYR A 430 27.29 -2.36 -9.08
CA TYR A 430 26.76 -3.71 -8.94
C TYR A 430 26.61 -4.13 -7.46
N PRO A 431 25.45 -4.68 -7.08
CA PRO A 431 25.24 -5.21 -5.74
C PRO A 431 25.95 -6.55 -5.55
N GLN A 432 26.37 -6.81 -4.31
CA GLN A 432 26.89 -8.08 -3.82
C GLN A 432 26.17 -8.44 -2.52
N LYS A 433 25.86 -9.72 -2.31
CA LYS A 433 25.25 -10.15 -1.05
C LYS A 433 26.27 -10.02 0.08
N LYS A 434 25.84 -9.47 1.22
CA LYS A 434 26.62 -9.58 2.47
C LYS A 434 26.90 -11.06 2.75
N GLN A 435 28.17 -11.38 3.02
CA GLN A 435 28.62 -12.74 3.33
C GLN A 435 28.22 -13.15 4.75
#